data_AF-A0A417WRD2-F1
#
_entry.id   AF-A0A417WRD2-F1
#
_cell.length_a   1.000
_cell.length_b   1.000
_cell.length_c   1.000
_cell.angle_alpha   90.00
_cell.angle_beta   90.00
_cell.angle_gamma   90.00
#
_symmetry.space_group_name_H-M   'P 1'
#
loop_
_entity.id
_entity.type
_entity.pdbx_description
1 polymer ?
#
loop_
_entity_poly.entity_id
_entity_poly.type
_entity_poly.pdbx_seq_one_letter_code
_entity_poly.pdbx_strand_id
1 'polypeptide(L)'
;MKTKPFGIDEYRAGAFPIGNQKPLLTESFGLLVQGNFGRIALKNSRGEEVVIEVTVDSITVDRSKSGDLSYFDDVDPKLFKKEDLLVSTTKRYMRGNVNMEIIFDVSYLEIYADGGLETASVCVYPDAPYQVVSTDGDLEVKMYTIKK
;
A
#
# COMPACT_ATOMS: atom_id res chain seq x y z
N MET A 1 7.82 -21.26 7.29
CA MET A 1 7.24 -20.99 5.96
C MET A 1 7.69 -19.60 5.53
N LYS A 2 8.17 -19.40 4.30
CA LYS A 2 8.31 -18.04 3.75
C LYS A 2 6.90 -17.58 3.38
N THR A 3 6.34 -16.61 4.09
CA THR A 3 5.00 -16.05 3.79
C THR A 3 5.07 -14.77 2.96
N LYS A 4 6.25 -14.45 2.40
CA LYS A 4 6.44 -13.39 1.40
C LYS A 4 6.17 -13.91 -0.02
N PRO A 5 5.72 -13.04 -0.95
CA PRO A 5 5.53 -13.41 -2.34
C PRO A 5 6.84 -13.92 -2.97
N PHE A 6 6.74 -14.98 -3.77
CA PHE A 6 7.85 -15.64 -4.44
C PHE A 6 7.84 -15.31 -5.95
N GLY A 7 8.98 -15.53 -6.62
CA GLY A 7 9.09 -15.28 -8.07
C GLY A 7 9.32 -13.81 -8.46
N ILE A 8 9.47 -12.92 -7.47
CA ILE A 8 9.76 -11.49 -7.68
C ILE A 8 11.14 -11.06 -7.17
N ASP A 9 12.01 -12.03 -6.87
CA ASP A 9 13.30 -11.79 -6.25
C ASP A 9 14.24 -10.96 -7.14
N GLU A 10 14.17 -11.15 -8.46
CA GLU A 10 14.94 -10.36 -9.43
C GLU A 10 14.53 -8.88 -9.41
N TYR A 11 13.24 -8.58 -9.29
CA TYR A 11 12.77 -7.20 -9.18
C TYR A 11 13.22 -6.57 -7.84
N ARG A 12 13.09 -7.30 -6.72
CA ARG A 12 13.56 -6.86 -5.40
C ARG A 12 15.05 -6.52 -5.39
N ALA A 13 15.87 -7.30 -6.11
CA ALA A 13 17.31 -7.06 -6.21
C ALA A 13 17.64 -5.71 -6.88
N GLY A 14 16.76 -5.22 -7.75
CA GLY A 14 16.86 -3.91 -8.40
C GLY A 14 16.26 -2.74 -7.62
N ALA A 15 15.84 -2.94 -6.36
CA ALA A 15 15.20 -1.89 -5.58
C ALA A 15 16.16 -0.73 -5.26
N PHE A 16 15.69 0.50 -5.43
CA PHE A 16 16.45 1.72 -5.19
C PHE A 16 15.73 2.65 -4.19
N PRO A 17 16.46 3.40 -3.35
CA PRO A 17 15.84 4.31 -2.39
C PRO A 17 15.06 5.41 -3.11
N ILE A 18 13.90 5.78 -2.57
CA ILE A 18 13.09 6.89 -3.04
C ILE A 18 12.90 7.92 -1.92
N GLY A 19 12.85 9.20 -2.30
CA GLY A 19 12.41 10.27 -1.41
C GLY A 19 10.92 10.56 -1.57
N ASN A 20 10.45 11.59 -0.86
CA ASN A 20 9.09 12.08 -1.00
C ASN A 20 8.81 12.56 -2.44
N GLN A 21 7.56 12.42 -2.89
CA GLN A 21 7.07 12.83 -4.21
C GLN A 21 7.78 12.15 -5.38
N LYS A 22 8.10 10.85 -5.28
CA LYS A 22 8.68 10.10 -6.39
C LYS A 22 7.67 9.90 -7.52
N PRO A 23 7.94 10.34 -8.77
CA PRO A 23 7.07 10.03 -9.90
C PRO A 23 7.08 8.53 -10.23
N LEU A 24 5.92 7.97 -10.54
CA LEU A 24 5.72 6.61 -11.03
C LEU A 24 5.77 6.61 -12.55
N LEU A 25 6.53 5.66 -13.11
CA LEU A 25 6.67 5.45 -14.56
C LEU A 25 6.04 4.12 -15.02
N THR A 26 5.36 3.44 -14.10
CA THR A 26 4.73 2.13 -14.27
C THR A 26 3.54 2.05 -13.33
N GLU A 27 2.55 1.25 -13.71
CA GLU A 27 1.38 0.93 -12.89
C GLU A 27 1.58 -0.34 -12.06
N SER A 28 2.72 -1.03 -12.25
CA SER A 28 3.09 -2.23 -11.49
C SER A 28 4.48 -2.05 -10.85
N PHE A 29 4.53 -2.04 -9.52
CA PHE A 29 5.76 -1.80 -8.75
C PHE A 29 5.63 -2.38 -7.35
N GLY A 30 6.75 -2.43 -6.63
CA GLY A 30 6.74 -2.71 -5.20
C GLY A 30 7.61 -1.75 -4.41
N LEU A 31 7.27 -1.62 -3.13
CA LEU A 31 7.92 -0.78 -2.14
C LEU A 31 8.42 -1.65 -0.99
N LEU A 32 9.70 -1.59 -0.69
CA LEU A 32 10.30 -2.13 0.53
C LEU A 32 10.35 -1.00 1.55
N VAL A 33 9.72 -1.20 2.70
CA VAL A 33 9.47 -0.16 3.71
C VAL A 33 10.04 -0.59 5.05
N GLN A 34 10.83 0.28 5.66
CA GLN A 34 11.35 0.14 7.01
C GLN A 34 11.21 1.45 7.79
N GLY A 35 11.01 1.39 9.11
CA GLY A 35 10.82 2.57 9.96
C GLY A 35 9.90 2.27 11.15
N ASN A 36 9.43 3.26 11.88
CA ASN A 36 8.50 3.06 13.01
C ASN A 36 7.13 3.69 12.77
N PHE A 37 7.08 4.86 12.14
CA PHE A 37 5.86 5.60 11.89
C PHE A 37 5.95 6.41 10.60
N GLY A 38 4.87 6.42 9.83
CA GLY A 38 4.78 7.31 8.69
C GLY A 38 3.66 6.96 7.75
N ARG A 39 3.61 7.70 6.64
CA ARG A 39 2.55 7.60 5.64
C ARG A 39 3.17 7.41 4.27
N ILE A 40 2.63 6.46 3.52
CA ILE A 40 2.88 6.29 2.10
C ILE A 40 1.56 6.58 1.39
N ALA A 41 1.57 7.38 0.33
CA ALA A 41 0.37 7.55 -0.48
C ALA A 41 0.69 7.49 -1.97
N LEU A 42 -0.17 6.79 -2.70
CA LEU A 42 -0.18 6.77 -4.16
C LEU A 42 -1.20 7.80 -4.62
N LYS A 43 -0.79 8.74 -5.47
CA LYS A 43 -1.62 9.90 -5.86
C LYS A 43 -1.67 10.06 -7.37
N ASN A 44 -2.78 10.57 -7.89
CA ASN A 44 -2.92 10.93 -9.31
C ASN A 44 -3.30 12.41 -9.50
N SER A 45 -3.37 12.83 -10.77
CA SER A 45 -3.73 14.19 -11.18
C SER A 45 -5.19 14.58 -10.89
N ARG A 46 -6.07 13.61 -10.60
CA ARG A 46 -7.48 13.85 -10.27
C ARG A 46 -7.70 14.13 -8.79
N GLY A 47 -6.63 14.11 -7.99
CA GLY A 47 -6.72 14.28 -6.53
C GLY A 47 -7.12 13.01 -5.79
N GLU A 48 -7.11 11.87 -6.46
CA GLU A 48 -7.38 10.56 -5.86
C GLU A 48 -6.10 10.04 -5.19
N GLU A 49 -6.28 9.37 -4.05
CA GLU A 49 -5.20 8.73 -3.32
C GLU A 49 -5.63 7.43 -2.63
N VAL A 50 -4.69 6.49 -2.54
CA VAL A 50 -4.70 5.42 -1.54
C VAL A 50 -3.54 5.63 -0.59
N VAL A 51 -3.82 5.44 0.70
CA VAL A 51 -2.96 5.86 1.79
C VAL A 51 -2.67 4.67 2.68
N ILE A 52 -1.39 4.43 2.94
CA ILE A 52 -0.91 3.44 3.87
C ILE A 52 -0.25 4.18 5.03
N GLU A 53 -0.89 4.15 6.19
CA GLU A 53 -0.31 4.62 7.43
C GLU A 53 0.29 3.44 8.18
N VAL A 54 1.52 3.62 8.66
CA VAL A 54 2.25 2.62 9.41
C VAL A 54 2.60 3.19 10.77
N THR A 55 2.40 2.36 11.80
CA THR A 55 2.91 2.60 13.15
C THR A 55 3.64 1.36 13.66
N VAL A 56 4.21 1.46 14.85
CA VAL A 56 4.80 0.29 15.54
C VAL A 56 3.76 -0.77 15.88
N ASP A 57 2.49 -0.39 16.00
CA ASP A 57 1.40 -1.27 16.47
C ASP A 57 0.39 -1.61 15.38
N SER A 58 0.40 -0.93 14.23
CA SER A 58 -0.64 -1.11 13.21
C SER A 58 -0.20 -0.74 11.80
N ILE A 59 -0.95 -1.26 10.84
CA ILE A 59 -0.93 -0.83 9.45
C ILE A 59 -2.37 -0.50 9.08
N THR A 60 -2.60 0.72 8.59
CA THR A 60 -3.90 1.19 8.13
C THR A 60 -3.85 1.51 6.65
N VAL A 61 -4.82 1.03 5.89
CA VAL A 61 -5.01 1.36 4.48
C VAL A 61 -6.32 2.12 4.32
N ASP A 62 -6.23 3.39 3.94
CA ASP A 62 -7.36 4.25 3.61
C ASP A 62 -7.49 4.38 2.09
N ARG A 63 -8.61 3.89 1.57
CA ARG A 63 -8.99 3.94 0.15
C ARG A 63 -10.23 4.80 -0.11
N SER A 64 -10.65 5.62 0.85
CA SER A 64 -11.83 6.48 0.76
C SER A 64 -11.78 7.53 -0.36
N LYS A 65 -10.58 7.80 -0.91
CA LYS A 65 -10.35 8.72 -2.03
C LYS A 65 -9.67 8.03 -3.21
N SER A 66 -9.79 6.71 -3.32
CA SER A 66 -9.00 5.92 -4.28
C SER A 66 -9.55 5.88 -5.71
N GLY A 67 -10.67 6.55 -5.99
CA GLY A 67 -11.34 6.57 -7.29
C GLY A 67 -12.80 6.15 -7.18
N ASP A 68 -13.26 5.29 -8.08
CA ASP A 68 -14.61 4.72 -8.05
C ASP A 68 -14.81 3.87 -6.80
N LEU A 69 -15.89 4.16 -6.06
CA LEU A 69 -16.32 3.47 -4.83
C LEU A 69 -17.77 2.95 -4.94
N SER A 70 -18.36 2.99 -6.13
CA SER A 70 -19.74 2.59 -6.38
C SER A 70 -20.00 1.11 -6.08
N TYR A 71 -18.95 0.27 -6.12
CA TYR A 71 -19.02 -1.14 -5.75
C TYR A 71 -19.39 -1.39 -4.27
N PHE A 72 -19.37 -0.35 -3.43
CA PHE A 72 -19.90 -0.42 -2.06
C PHE A 72 -21.37 -0.03 -1.93
N ASP A 73 -21.98 0.52 -2.97
CA ASP A 73 -23.37 1.00 -2.90
C ASP A 73 -24.37 -0.16 -2.73
N ASP A 74 -23.96 -1.36 -3.15
CA ASP A 74 -24.74 -2.61 -2.99
C ASP A 74 -24.54 -3.29 -1.62
N VAL A 75 -23.70 -2.74 -0.74
CA VAL A 75 -23.50 -3.30 0.61
C VAL A 75 -24.72 -3.03 1.47
N ASP A 76 -25.28 -4.07 2.10
CA ASP A 76 -26.40 -3.92 3.04
C ASP A 76 -25.94 -3.09 4.26
N PRO A 77 -26.48 -1.87 4.47
CA PRO A 77 -26.09 -1.02 5.58
C PRO A 77 -26.46 -1.59 6.95
N LYS A 78 -27.31 -2.64 7.00
CA LYS A 78 -27.61 -3.39 8.23
C LYS A 78 -26.47 -4.33 8.63
N LEU A 79 -25.63 -4.74 7.68
CA LEU A 79 -24.51 -5.65 7.91
C LEU A 79 -23.20 -4.89 8.11
N PHE A 80 -22.95 -3.88 7.28
CA PHE A 80 -21.71 -3.12 7.29
C PHE A 80 -21.96 -1.64 7.03
N LYS A 81 -21.22 -0.76 7.70
CA LYS A 81 -21.15 0.65 7.32
C LYS A 81 -20.13 0.80 6.22
N LYS A 82 -20.45 1.56 5.16
CA LYS A 82 -19.54 1.79 4.02
C LYS A 82 -18.21 2.36 4.49
N GLU A 83 -18.23 3.27 5.46
CA GLU A 83 -17.05 3.93 6.01
C GLU A 83 -16.06 2.93 6.63
N ASP A 84 -16.58 1.88 7.29
CA ASP A 84 -15.77 0.83 7.92
C ASP A 84 -15.08 -0.07 6.87
N LEU A 85 -15.54 -0.06 5.62
CA LEU A 85 -14.95 -0.83 4.52
C LEU A 85 -13.92 -0.04 3.70
N LEU A 86 -13.90 1.29 3.87
CA LEU A 86 -12.98 2.20 3.18
C LEU A 86 -11.64 2.32 3.91
N VAL A 87 -11.61 2.06 5.21
CA VAL A 87 -10.39 2.11 6.04
C VAL A 87 -10.19 0.77 6.70
N SER A 88 -9.13 0.07 6.32
CA SER A 88 -8.77 -1.24 6.86
C SER A 88 -7.53 -1.12 7.75
N THR A 89 -7.66 -1.48 9.02
CA THR A 89 -6.54 -1.49 9.96
C THR A 89 -6.26 -2.91 10.43
N THR A 90 -5.01 -3.35 10.33
CA THR A 90 -4.52 -4.55 11.00
C THR A 90 -3.56 -4.18 12.13
N LYS A 91 -3.56 -4.98 13.18
CA LYS A 91 -2.63 -4.84 14.31
C LYS A 91 -1.33 -5.56 13.97
N ARG A 92 -0.20 -4.92 14.26
CA ARG A 92 1.11 -5.57 14.24
C ARG A 92 1.39 -6.24 15.58
N TYR A 93 1.89 -7.47 15.53
CA TYR A 93 2.30 -8.21 16.74
C TYR A 93 3.81 -8.15 16.98
N MET A 94 4.60 -7.94 15.93
CA MET A 94 6.04 -7.79 16.03
C MET A 94 6.39 -6.38 16.50
N ARG A 95 7.22 -6.29 17.53
CA ARG A 95 7.66 -5.01 18.10
C ARG A 95 8.88 -4.46 17.36
N GLY A 96 9.01 -3.14 17.33
CA GLY A 96 10.13 -2.42 16.74
C GLY A 96 9.87 -2.01 15.29
N ASN A 97 10.96 -1.71 14.56
CA ASN A 97 10.88 -1.22 13.19
C ASN A 97 10.03 -2.16 12.33
N VAL A 98 9.11 -1.56 11.56
CA VAL A 98 8.39 -2.27 10.51
C VAL A 98 9.37 -2.81 9.48
N ASN A 99 9.10 -4.02 8.99
CA ASN A 99 9.71 -4.57 7.80
C ASN A 99 8.61 -5.04 6.87
N MET A 100 8.25 -4.19 5.91
CA MET A 100 7.07 -4.36 5.08
C MET A 100 7.42 -4.29 3.60
N GLU A 101 6.67 -5.05 2.82
CA GLU A 101 6.67 -4.98 1.36
C GLU A 101 5.26 -4.66 0.88
N ILE A 102 5.12 -3.61 0.08
CA ILE A 102 3.87 -3.24 -0.59
C ILE A 102 4.04 -3.58 -2.07
N ILE A 103 3.09 -4.25 -2.67
CA ILE A 103 3.04 -4.53 -4.11
C ILE A 103 1.78 -3.88 -4.65
N PHE A 104 1.93 -3.15 -5.74
CA PHE A 104 0.82 -2.55 -6.46
C PHE A 104 0.85 -3.02 -7.91
N ASP A 105 -0.28 -3.51 -8.42
CA ASP A 105 -0.49 -3.81 -9.84
C ASP A 105 -1.82 -3.22 -10.30
N VAL A 106 -1.75 -2.07 -10.98
CA VAL A 106 -2.84 -1.32 -11.63
C VAL A 106 -3.98 -0.89 -10.70
N SER A 107 -4.65 -1.85 -10.07
CA SER A 107 -5.85 -1.69 -9.24
C SER A 107 -5.83 -2.57 -7.97
N TYR A 108 -4.74 -3.31 -7.72
CA TYR A 108 -4.63 -4.21 -6.58
C TYR A 108 -3.40 -3.87 -5.75
N LEU A 109 -3.62 -3.64 -4.46
CA LEU A 109 -2.57 -3.34 -3.49
C LEU A 109 -2.48 -4.48 -2.48
N GLU A 110 -1.29 -5.04 -2.33
CA GLU A 110 -0.97 -6.07 -1.36
C GLU A 110 0.12 -5.59 -0.41
N ILE A 111 -0.03 -5.89 0.87
CA ILE A 111 0.91 -5.56 1.92
C ILE A 111 1.34 -6.85 2.62
N TYR A 112 2.65 -7.01 2.79
CA TYR A 112 3.28 -8.11 3.50
C TYR A 112 4.23 -7.54 4.56
N ALA A 113 3.78 -7.50 5.80
CA ALA A 113 4.56 -6.99 6.92
C ALA A 113 5.13 -8.11 7.79
N ASP A 114 6.28 -7.84 8.39
CA ASP A 114 6.94 -8.66 9.39
C ASP A 114 7.19 -10.10 8.91
N GLY A 115 7.67 -10.21 7.68
CA GLY A 115 7.92 -11.50 7.03
C GLY A 115 6.68 -12.13 6.38
N GLY A 116 5.54 -11.43 6.37
CA GLY A 116 4.24 -11.94 5.96
C GLY A 116 3.42 -12.51 7.12
N LEU A 117 3.70 -12.08 8.35
CA LEU A 117 2.86 -12.39 9.52
C LEU A 117 1.56 -11.59 9.44
N GLU A 118 1.68 -10.31 9.07
CA GLU A 118 0.55 -9.43 8.81
C GLU A 118 0.44 -9.15 7.33
N THR A 119 -0.78 -9.25 6.82
CA THR A 119 -1.08 -8.98 5.41
C THR A 119 -2.33 -8.15 5.27
N ALA A 120 -2.38 -7.33 4.23
CA ALA A 120 -3.57 -6.62 3.83
C ALA A 120 -3.65 -6.60 2.31
N SER A 121 -4.85 -6.76 1.77
CA SER A 121 -5.09 -6.66 0.33
C SER A 121 -6.29 -5.79 0.09
N VAL A 122 -6.15 -4.79 -0.78
CA VAL A 122 -7.24 -3.89 -1.16
C VAL A 122 -7.31 -3.70 -2.66
N CYS A 123 -8.53 -3.74 -3.21
CA CYS A 123 -8.79 -3.26 -4.55
C CYS A 123 -9.04 -1.75 -4.51
N VAL A 124 -8.52 -1.04 -5.51
CA VAL A 124 -8.75 0.38 -5.79
C VAL A 124 -9.02 0.55 -7.28
N TYR A 125 -9.93 1.44 -7.65
CA TYR A 125 -10.29 1.68 -9.05
C TYR A 125 -10.14 3.17 -9.36
N PRO A 126 -8.91 3.67 -9.51
CA PRO A 126 -8.67 5.08 -9.76
C PRO A 126 -9.15 5.48 -11.16
N ASP A 127 -9.72 6.67 -11.30
CA ASP A 127 -10.18 7.17 -12.61
C ASP A 127 -9.00 7.62 -13.50
N ALA A 128 -7.80 7.71 -12.92
CA ALA A 128 -6.55 7.93 -13.63
C ALA A 128 -5.40 7.17 -12.94
N PRO A 129 -4.36 6.70 -13.66
CA PRO A 129 -3.24 6.00 -13.04
C PRO A 129 -2.60 6.81 -11.91
N TYR A 130 -2.19 6.15 -10.82
CA TYR A 130 -1.36 6.81 -9.81
C TYR A 130 0.00 7.18 -10.43
N GLN A 131 0.41 8.42 -10.19
CA GLN A 131 1.56 9.06 -10.82
C GLN A 131 2.66 9.40 -9.82
N VAL A 132 2.36 9.40 -8.52
CA VAL A 132 3.30 9.83 -7.48
C VAL A 132 3.20 8.92 -6.27
N VAL A 133 4.36 8.50 -5.74
CA VAL A 133 4.50 7.98 -4.37
C VAL A 133 4.97 9.11 -3.47
N SER A 134 4.16 9.47 -2.49
CA SER A 134 4.56 10.39 -1.42
C SER A 134 4.87 9.62 -0.15
N THR A 135 5.94 10.01 0.55
CA THR A 135 6.36 9.41 1.81
C THR A 135 6.56 10.49 2.86
N ASP A 136 6.17 10.20 4.10
CA ASP A 136 6.34 11.08 5.27
C ASP A 136 6.66 10.23 6.51
N GLY A 137 7.14 10.86 7.57
CA GLY A 137 7.57 10.20 8.81
C GLY A 137 9.01 9.67 8.75
N ASP A 138 9.30 8.64 9.54
CA ASP A 138 10.64 8.04 9.65
C ASP A 138 10.85 6.83 8.74
N LEU A 139 10.04 6.71 7.68
CA LEU A 139 10.08 5.59 6.75
C LEU A 139 11.22 5.70 5.74
N GLU A 140 12.09 4.69 5.73
CA GLU A 140 12.97 4.38 4.62
C GLU A 140 12.21 3.55 3.59
N VAL A 141 12.12 4.05 2.36
CA VAL A 141 11.38 3.39 1.28
C VAL A 141 12.31 3.14 0.10
N LYS A 142 12.34 1.90 -0.39
CA LYS A 142 12.96 1.53 -1.65
C LYS A 142 11.90 1.05 -2.63
N MET A 143 12.01 1.43 -3.89
CA MET A 143 11.08 1.02 -4.94
C MET A 143 11.76 0.09 -5.92
N TYR A 144 11.03 -0.92 -6.39
CA TYR A 144 11.37 -1.68 -7.58
C TYR A 144 10.21 -1.68 -8.57
N THR A 145 10.52 -1.76 -9.85
CA THR A 145 9.51 -1.80 -10.93
C THR A 145 9.27 -3.24 -11.36
N ILE A 146 8.01 -3.62 -11.54
CA ILE A 146 7.64 -4.93 -12.05
C ILE A 146 7.42 -4.77 -13.56
N LYS A 147 8.28 -5.40 -14.36
CA LYS A 147 8.12 -5.42 -15.81
C LYS A 147 7.22 -6.59 -16.19
N LYS A 148 6.15 -6.31 -16.93
CA LYS A 148 5.37 -7.33 -17.64
C LYS A 148 6.11 -7.78 -18.89
#